data_AF-A0A969JAL0-F1
#
_entry.id   AF-A0A969JAL0-F1
#
_cell.length_a   1.000
_cell.length_b   1.000
_cell.length_c   1.000
_cell.angle_alpha   90.00
_cell.angle_beta   90.00
_cell.angle_gamma   90.00
#
_symmetry.space_group_name_H-M   'P 1'
#
loop_
_entity.id
_entity.type
_entity.pdbx_description
1 polymer ?
#
loop_
_entity_poly.entity_id
_entity_poly.type
_entity_poly.pdbx_seq_one_letter_code
_entity_poly.pdbx_strand_id
1 'polypeptide(L)'
;MAQWKTRGHLVTEQNNANSQNLDQLSALELVDLFNREDVQTLLAIARARESLAQAIDLVSMALGQGGRLFYVGAGTSGRLGVLDATECPPTFCTPADLVQGIIAGGAAALVRSSEDLEDRAEDGQRAIAHHQITALDVVVGITAGGTTPFVHGALMAAQQRGAKTVFMACVPTEQVDVQTDIDIRLIVGPEILAGSTRLKSGTVTKMALNILSTGVMVKLGKVYGNRMVDVAVTNTKLRDRALRILTDLTPMDRSAADGLLERSGKSVKLSLVTYWTGLEGETAEDLLKQHHGNLREAIMAHQSNSAADGEQAHS
;
A
#
# COMPACT_ATOMS: atom_id res chain seq x y z
N MET A 1 11.38 14.65 36.73
CA MET A 1 12.35 13.74 36.11
C MET A 1 11.57 12.77 35.25
N ALA A 2 11.72 12.82 33.93
CA ALA A 2 11.07 11.86 33.05
C ALA A 2 11.62 10.46 33.38
N GLN A 3 10.74 9.56 33.79
CA GLN A 3 11.11 8.18 34.11
C GLN A 3 11.54 7.52 32.78
N TRP A 4 12.85 7.35 32.56
CA TRP A 4 13.36 6.68 31.38
C TRP A 4 12.91 5.21 31.40
N LYS A 5 11.83 4.90 30.67
CA LYS A 5 11.40 3.51 30.46
C LYS A 5 12.42 2.84 29.55
N THR A 6 13.05 1.79 30.05
CA THR A 6 14.05 1.04 29.29
C THR A 6 13.37 0.29 28.13
N ARG A 7 13.87 0.45 26.90
CA ARG A 7 13.34 -0.21 25.70
C ARG A 7 14.00 -1.58 25.42
N GLY A 8 15.08 -1.92 26.14
CA GLY A 8 15.86 -3.15 25.91
C GLY A 8 15.12 -4.49 26.10
N HIS A 9 13.91 -4.48 26.66
CA HIS A 9 13.06 -5.66 26.74
C HIS A 9 12.35 -5.97 25.41
N LEU A 10 12.19 -4.98 24.53
CA LEU A 10 11.56 -5.11 23.23
C LEU A 10 12.39 -6.02 22.32
N VAL A 11 11.74 -6.91 21.58
CA VAL A 11 12.44 -7.87 20.71
C VAL A 11 13.30 -7.18 19.64
N THR A 12 12.91 -5.97 19.22
CA THR A 12 13.66 -5.15 18.25
C THR A 12 14.97 -4.59 18.82
N GLU A 13 15.10 -4.50 20.14
CA GLU A 13 16.28 -3.99 20.85
C GLU A 13 17.17 -5.13 21.38
N GLN A 14 16.72 -6.39 21.28
CA GLN A 14 17.47 -7.54 21.77
C GLN A 14 18.63 -7.90 20.84
N ASN A 15 19.63 -8.59 21.41
CA ASN A 15 20.74 -9.15 20.64
C ASN A 15 20.29 -10.40 19.88
N ASN A 16 20.75 -10.56 18.65
CA ASN A 16 20.56 -11.79 17.89
C ASN A 16 21.66 -12.81 18.22
N ALA A 17 21.26 -14.01 18.66
CA ALA A 17 22.19 -15.08 19.02
C ALA A 17 23.02 -15.58 17.82
N ASN A 18 22.51 -15.45 16.60
CA ASN A 18 23.18 -15.90 15.37
C ASN A 18 24.25 -14.93 14.86
N SER A 19 24.42 -13.76 15.49
CA SER A 19 25.32 -12.70 15.04
C SER A 19 26.19 -12.14 16.17
N GLN A 20 26.42 -12.90 17.25
CA GLN A 20 27.26 -12.45 18.36
C GLN A 20 28.70 -12.10 17.94
N ASN A 21 29.21 -12.72 16.87
CA ASN A 21 30.53 -12.49 16.29
C ASN A 21 30.47 -11.73 14.95
N LEU A 22 29.43 -10.90 14.73
CA LEU A 22 29.18 -10.22 13.44
C LEU A 22 30.41 -9.49 12.89
N ASP A 23 31.21 -8.88 13.76
CA ASP A 23 32.41 -8.11 13.43
C ASP A 23 33.62 -8.97 13.00
N GLN A 24 33.53 -10.29 13.19
CA GLN A 24 34.59 -11.26 12.87
C GLN A 24 34.30 -12.06 11.59
N LEU A 25 33.10 -11.93 11.02
CA LEU A 25 32.70 -12.65 9.82
C LEU A 25 33.41 -12.07 8.58
N SER A 26 33.78 -12.96 7.66
CA SER A 26 34.17 -12.56 6.31
C SER A 26 32.99 -11.94 5.55
N ALA A 27 33.27 -11.25 4.44
CA ALA A 27 32.23 -10.64 3.61
C ALA A 27 31.21 -11.68 3.07
N LEU A 28 31.65 -12.90 2.73
CA LEU A 28 30.75 -13.95 2.27
C LEU A 28 29.85 -14.45 3.41
N GLU A 29 30.42 -14.70 4.59
CA GLU A 29 29.66 -15.14 5.76
C GLU A 29 28.66 -14.07 6.22
N LEU A 30 28.99 -12.78 6.08
CA LEU A 30 28.04 -11.68 6.30
C LEU A 30 26.84 -11.80 5.36
N VAL A 31 27.08 -11.96 4.05
CA VAL A 31 26.00 -12.10 3.06
C VAL A 31 25.13 -13.33 3.35
N ASP A 32 25.74 -14.47 3.69
CA ASP A 32 25.02 -15.69 4.02
C ASP A 32 24.17 -15.53 5.30
N LEU A 33 24.69 -14.83 6.32
CA LEU A 33 23.95 -14.49 7.54
C LEU A 33 22.77 -13.58 7.23
N PHE A 34 22.95 -12.52 6.43
CA PHE A 34 21.87 -11.64 5.99
C PHE A 34 20.76 -12.43 5.29
N ASN A 35 21.13 -13.27 4.31
CA ASN A 35 20.15 -14.06 3.55
C ASN A 35 19.35 -15.01 4.45
N ARG A 36 20.03 -15.71 5.38
CA ARG A 36 19.37 -16.61 6.33
C ARG A 36 18.40 -15.88 7.24
N GLU A 37 18.78 -14.71 7.73
CA GLU A 37 17.97 -13.91 8.64
C GLU A 37 16.78 -13.25 7.93
N ASP A 38 16.95 -12.82 6.67
CA ASP A 38 15.89 -12.21 5.88
C ASP A 38 14.73 -13.17 5.57
N VAL A 39 14.93 -14.49 5.65
CA VAL A 39 13.83 -15.48 5.58
C VAL A 39 12.74 -15.20 6.62
N GLN A 40 13.09 -14.63 7.78
CA GLN A 40 12.13 -14.29 8.83
C GLN A 40 11.10 -13.25 8.37
N THR A 41 11.45 -12.40 7.40
CA THR A 41 10.53 -11.40 6.83
C THR A 41 9.36 -12.08 6.11
N LEU A 42 9.62 -13.14 5.34
CA LEU A 42 8.59 -13.92 4.64
C LEU A 42 7.66 -14.62 5.64
N LEU A 43 8.22 -15.20 6.69
CA LEU A 43 7.45 -15.88 7.76
C LEU A 43 6.59 -14.88 8.56
N ALA A 44 7.09 -13.67 8.79
CA ALA A 44 6.34 -12.59 9.42
C ALA A 44 5.13 -12.18 8.57
N ILE A 45 5.29 -12.01 7.24
CA ILE A 45 4.16 -11.75 6.34
C ILE A 45 3.14 -12.89 6.37
N ALA A 46 3.59 -14.14 6.30
CA ALA A 46 2.70 -15.30 6.31
C ALA A 46 1.86 -15.38 7.59
N ARG A 47 2.43 -14.99 8.74
CA ARG A 47 1.72 -14.90 10.03
C ARG A 47 0.74 -13.72 10.07
N ALA A 48 1.11 -12.58 9.49
CA ALA A 48 0.28 -11.37 9.48
C ALA A 48 -0.81 -11.37 8.38
N ARG A 49 -0.90 -12.41 7.54
CA ARG A 49 -1.77 -12.46 6.35
C ARG A 49 -3.24 -12.06 6.60
N GLU A 50 -3.80 -12.44 7.74
CA GLU A 50 -5.20 -12.16 8.07
C GLU A 50 -5.42 -10.68 8.40
N SER A 51 -4.55 -10.10 9.24
CA SER A 51 -4.56 -8.65 9.53
C SER A 51 -4.28 -7.79 8.28
N LEU A 52 -3.40 -8.26 7.39
CA LEU A 52 -3.15 -7.60 6.11
C LEU A 52 -4.37 -7.65 5.19
N ALA A 53 -5.06 -8.79 5.11
CA ALA A 53 -6.30 -8.91 4.33
C ALA A 53 -7.40 -7.99 4.87
N GLN A 54 -7.57 -7.94 6.20
CA GLN A 54 -8.52 -7.03 6.85
C GLN A 54 -8.19 -5.56 6.53
N ALA A 55 -6.90 -5.19 6.55
CA ALA A 55 -6.48 -3.84 6.22
C ALA A 55 -6.74 -3.49 4.75
N ILE A 56 -6.51 -4.42 3.83
CA ILE A 56 -6.86 -4.25 2.41
C ILE A 56 -8.36 -3.98 2.26
N ASP A 57 -9.20 -4.77 2.91
CA ASP A 57 -10.66 -4.62 2.83
C ASP A 57 -11.12 -3.28 3.40
N LEU A 58 -10.67 -2.94 4.61
CA LEU A 58 -10.99 -1.68 5.28
C LEU A 58 -10.57 -0.47 4.45
N VAL A 59 -9.33 -0.47 3.94
CA VAL A 59 -8.82 0.65 3.14
C VAL A 59 -9.53 0.75 1.80
N SER A 60 -9.75 -0.38 1.11
CA SER A 60 -10.46 -0.37 -0.18
C SER A 60 -11.89 0.18 -0.06
N MET A 61 -12.60 -0.17 1.02
CA MET A 61 -13.92 0.38 1.31
C MET A 61 -13.87 1.89 1.56
N ALA A 62 -12.93 2.36 2.37
CA ALA A 62 -12.76 3.78 2.68
C ALA A 62 -12.45 4.61 1.41
N LEU A 63 -11.50 4.16 0.59
CA LEU A 63 -11.17 4.83 -0.68
C LEU A 63 -12.34 4.81 -1.66
N GLY A 64 -13.11 3.71 -1.72
CA GLY A 64 -14.33 3.62 -2.53
C GLY A 64 -15.43 4.61 -2.12
N GLN A 65 -15.43 5.05 -0.86
CA GLN A 65 -16.34 6.07 -0.32
C GLN A 65 -15.78 7.50 -0.42
N GLY A 66 -14.66 7.70 -1.13
CA GLY A 66 -14.03 9.00 -1.30
C GLY A 66 -13.05 9.40 -0.18
N GLY A 67 -12.69 8.46 0.70
CA GLY A 67 -11.62 8.64 1.68
C GLY A 67 -10.22 8.57 1.07
N ARG A 68 -9.19 8.78 1.91
CA ARG A 68 -7.77 8.70 1.56
C ARG A 68 -7.02 7.79 2.54
N LEU A 69 -5.85 7.31 2.12
CA LEU A 69 -4.95 6.48 2.91
C LEU A 69 -3.71 7.29 3.34
N PHE A 70 -3.41 7.31 4.63
CA PHE A 70 -2.26 8.00 5.19
C PHE A 70 -1.33 7.01 5.91
N TYR A 71 -0.08 6.93 5.47
CA TYR A 71 0.99 6.25 6.21
C TYR A 71 1.69 7.25 7.13
N VAL A 72 1.83 6.94 8.41
CA VAL A 72 2.46 7.83 9.39
C VAL A 72 3.62 7.12 10.08
N GLY A 73 4.81 7.71 10.05
CA GLY A 73 5.99 7.10 10.68
C GLY A 73 7.12 8.08 10.93
N ALA A 74 8.18 7.60 11.58
CA ALA A 74 9.45 8.32 11.73
C ALA A 74 10.59 7.51 11.08
N GLY A 75 11.73 8.16 10.84
CA GLY A 75 12.93 7.50 10.32
C GLY A 75 12.66 6.59 9.11
N THR A 76 13.16 5.35 9.16
CA THR A 76 12.95 4.36 8.10
C THR A 76 11.47 4.06 7.85
N SER A 77 10.66 3.90 8.89
CA SER A 77 9.22 3.60 8.78
C SER A 77 8.49 4.70 8.01
N GLY A 78 8.73 5.97 8.35
CA GLY A 78 8.15 7.12 7.63
C GLY A 78 8.60 7.18 6.17
N ARG A 79 9.89 6.91 5.90
CA ARG A 79 10.42 6.90 4.53
C ARG A 79 9.80 5.80 3.67
N LEU A 80 9.58 4.61 4.23
CA LEU A 80 8.92 3.50 3.53
C LEU A 80 7.45 3.81 3.23
N GLY A 81 6.74 4.46 4.15
CA GLY A 81 5.38 4.95 3.90
C GLY A 81 5.34 5.97 2.75
N VAL A 82 6.28 6.93 2.73
CA VAL A 82 6.40 7.88 1.62
C VAL A 82 6.74 7.17 0.31
N LEU A 83 7.67 6.20 0.32
CA LEU A 83 8.04 5.44 -0.87
C LEU A 83 6.82 4.76 -1.50
N ASP A 84 6.08 3.96 -0.73
CA ASP A 84 4.90 3.23 -1.23
C ASP A 84 3.82 4.20 -1.76
N ALA A 85 3.55 5.30 -1.04
CA ALA A 85 2.62 6.33 -1.48
C ALA A 85 3.03 6.97 -2.81
N THR A 86 4.31 7.30 -3.00
CA THR A 86 4.82 7.94 -4.23
C THR A 86 4.79 7.01 -5.45
N GLU A 87 4.77 5.70 -5.23
CA GLU A 87 4.65 4.71 -6.31
C GLU A 87 3.18 4.51 -6.75
N CYS A 88 2.19 4.93 -5.95
CA CYS A 88 0.78 4.75 -6.28
C CYS A 88 0.32 5.53 -7.54
N PRO A 89 0.66 6.83 -7.73
CA PRO A 89 0.28 7.56 -8.94
C PRO A 89 0.82 6.97 -10.25
N PRO A 90 2.13 6.71 -10.41
CA PRO A 90 2.65 6.16 -11.67
C PRO A 90 2.27 4.69 -11.91
N THR A 91 1.88 3.96 -10.87
CA THR A 91 1.52 2.53 -10.94
C THR A 91 0.02 2.34 -11.17
N PHE A 92 -0.85 3.11 -10.53
CA PHE A 92 -2.30 2.86 -10.57
C PHE A 92 -3.09 4.04 -11.15
N CYS A 93 -2.40 5.05 -11.70
CA CYS A 93 -2.97 6.28 -12.22
C CYS A 93 -3.92 6.93 -11.21
N THR A 94 -3.47 6.99 -9.97
CA THR A 94 -4.20 7.59 -8.86
C THR A 94 -3.79 9.05 -8.69
N PRO A 95 -4.70 9.91 -8.19
CA PRO A 95 -4.31 11.22 -7.66
C PRO A 95 -3.25 11.07 -6.55
N ALA A 96 -2.32 12.02 -6.49
CA ALA A 96 -1.22 11.99 -5.51
C ALA A 96 -1.69 12.17 -4.05
N ASP A 97 -2.90 12.68 -3.84
CA ASP A 97 -3.52 12.88 -2.54
C ASP A 97 -4.33 11.66 -2.05
N LEU A 98 -4.56 10.66 -2.90
CA LEU A 98 -5.31 9.44 -2.54
C LEU A 98 -4.54 8.57 -1.53
N VAL A 99 -3.23 8.46 -1.69
CA VAL A 99 -2.32 7.74 -0.78
C VAL A 99 -1.15 8.66 -0.45
N GLN A 100 -0.93 8.94 0.84
CA GLN A 100 0.05 9.92 1.30
C GLN A 100 0.94 9.36 2.41
N GLY A 101 2.23 9.72 2.40
CA GLY A 101 3.14 9.43 3.50
C GLY A 101 3.43 10.68 4.33
N ILE A 102 3.28 10.56 5.65
CA ILE A 102 3.57 11.58 6.66
C ILE A 102 4.77 11.09 7.48
N ILE A 103 5.87 11.82 7.39
CA ILE A 103 7.10 11.53 8.12
C ILE A 103 7.33 12.57 9.23
N ALA A 104 7.71 12.11 10.43
CA ALA A 104 8.17 12.98 11.50
C ALA A 104 9.31 13.89 11.00
N GLY A 105 9.17 15.21 11.19
CA GLY A 105 10.10 16.21 10.66
C GLY A 105 9.89 16.63 9.19
N GLY A 106 8.86 16.11 8.53
CA GLY A 106 8.44 16.55 7.20
C GLY A 106 9.45 16.23 6.09
N ALA A 107 9.36 16.92 4.96
CA ALA A 107 10.12 16.59 3.75
C ALA A 107 11.65 16.56 3.96
N ALA A 108 12.20 17.38 4.86
CA ALA A 108 13.63 17.36 5.17
C ALA A 108 14.09 16.01 5.75
N ALA A 109 13.21 15.30 6.47
CA ALA A 109 13.49 14.01 7.09
C ALA A 109 13.71 12.87 6.08
N LEU A 110 13.29 13.07 4.82
CA LEU A 110 13.51 12.12 3.74
C LEU A 110 14.99 11.96 3.40
N VAL A 111 15.77 13.05 3.49
CA VAL A 111 17.18 13.07 3.10
C VAL A 111 18.12 13.16 4.31
N ARG A 112 17.62 13.66 5.45
CA ARG A 112 18.41 13.81 6.69
C ARG A 112 17.67 13.19 7.86
N SER A 113 18.34 12.42 8.70
CA SER A 113 17.72 11.92 9.93
C SER A 113 17.53 13.05 10.95
N SER A 114 16.43 13.01 11.67
CA SER A 114 16.16 13.87 12.82
C SER A 114 15.45 13.01 13.87
N GLU A 115 16.24 12.47 14.79
CA GLU A 115 15.78 11.48 15.78
C GLU A 115 14.87 12.15 16.82
N ASP A 116 15.21 13.36 17.29
CA ASP A 116 14.42 14.09 18.31
C ASP A 116 12.96 14.37 17.94
N LEU A 117 12.62 14.34 16.65
CA LEU A 117 11.27 14.63 16.17
C LEU A 117 10.32 13.44 16.32
N GLU A 118 10.84 12.22 16.50
CA GLU A 118 10.00 11.03 16.67
C GLU A 118 9.40 10.93 18.08
N ASP A 119 10.02 11.59 19.07
CA ASP A 119 9.61 11.59 20.47
C ASP A 119 8.51 12.63 20.80
N ARG A 120 7.96 13.31 19.77
CA ARG A 120 6.97 14.39 19.93
C ARG A 120 5.57 13.95 19.49
N ALA A 121 4.74 13.54 20.45
CA ALA A 121 3.37 13.11 20.18
C ALA A 121 2.49 14.24 19.61
N GLU A 122 2.68 15.47 20.07
CA GLU A 122 1.91 16.64 19.62
C GLU A 122 2.19 16.95 18.14
N ASP A 123 3.37 16.63 17.64
CA ASP A 123 3.74 16.81 16.24
C ASP A 123 2.93 15.86 15.35
N GLY A 124 2.72 14.62 15.80
CA GLY A 124 1.84 13.66 15.13
C GLY A 124 0.40 14.15 15.08
N GLN A 125 -0.13 14.65 16.20
CA GLN A 125 -1.48 15.23 16.27
C GLN A 125 -1.64 16.41 15.30
N ARG A 126 -0.65 17.32 15.26
CA ARG A 126 -0.66 18.46 14.33
C ARG A 126 -0.60 18.02 12.88
N ALA A 127 0.13 16.95 12.55
CA ALA A 127 0.15 16.40 11.20
C ALA A 127 -1.26 15.92 10.76
N ILE A 128 -1.97 15.19 11.63
CA ILE A 128 -3.35 14.77 11.34
C ILE A 128 -4.27 15.97 11.08
N ALA A 129 -4.14 17.03 11.90
CA ALA A 129 -4.92 18.25 11.72
C ALA A 129 -4.56 18.98 10.41
N HIS A 130 -3.28 19.07 10.09
CA HIS A 130 -2.77 19.73 8.88
C HIS A 130 -3.27 19.08 7.59
N HIS A 131 -3.28 17.75 7.53
CA HIS A 131 -3.81 16.99 6.38
C HIS A 131 -5.34 16.92 6.33
N GLN A 132 -6.02 17.59 7.27
CA GLN A 132 -7.48 17.64 7.36
C GLN A 132 -8.09 16.24 7.33
N ILE A 133 -7.53 15.32 8.11
CA ILE A 133 -8.03 13.94 8.18
C ILE A 133 -9.44 13.92 8.78
N THR A 134 -10.30 13.10 8.20
CA THR A 134 -11.73 12.96 8.49
C THR A 134 -12.12 11.52 8.78
N ALA A 135 -13.38 11.27 9.14
CA ALA A 135 -13.92 9.94 9.37
C ALA A 135 -13.97 9.02 8.13
N LEU A 136 -13.78 9.58 6.91
CA LEU A 136 -13.69 8.79 5.68
C LEU A 136 -12.28 8.24 5.45
N ASP A 137 -11.27 8.79 6.12
CA ASP A 137 -9.87 8.46 5.88
C ASP A 137 -9.40 7.27 6.73
N VAL A 138 -8.30 6.65 6.30
CA VAL A 138 -7.60 5.61 7.06
C VAL A 138 -6.18 6.05 7.35
N VAL A 139 -5.76 5.89 8.62
CA VAL A 139 -4.41 6.20 9.08
C VAL A 139 -3.69 4.94 9.52
N VAL A 140 -2.58 4.61 8.87
CA VAL A 140 -1.70 3.50 9.21
C VAL A 140 -0.46 4.04 9.92
N GLY A 141 -0.34 3.77 11.21
CA GLY A 141 0.82 4.14 12.02
C GLY A 141 1.90 3.06 11.98
N ILE A 142 3.11 3.44 11.59
CA ILE A 142 4.21 2.50 11.31
C ILE A 142 5.37 2.79 12.27
N THR A 143 5.70 1.81 13.11
CA THR A 143 6.85 1.89 14.03
C THR A 143 7.40 0.50 14.32
N ALA A 144 8.67 0.24 13.98
CA ALA A 144 9.27 -1.08 14.18
C ALA A 144 9.22 -1.53 15.65
N GLY A 145 9.71 -0.68 16.57
CA GLY A 145 9.73 -0.95 18.01
C GLY A 145 8.39 -0.70 18.72
N GLY A 146 7.37 -0.25 18.02
CA GLY A 146 6.02 -0.07 18.56
C GLY A 146 5.80 1.16 19.44
N THR A 147 6.84 1.85 19.92
CA THR A 147 6.72 2.85 21.01
C THR A 147 6.85 4.31 20.57
N THR A 148 7.03 4.59 19.27
CA THR A 148 7.34 5.95 18.74
C THR A 148 6.23 6.98 19.05
N PRO A 149 6.46 7.97 19.93
CA PRO A 149 5.42 8.92 20.37
C PRO A 149 4.72 9.68 19.25
N PHE A 150 5.44 10.11 18.21
CA PHE A 150 4.86 10.77 17.03
C PHE A 150 3.74 9.93 16.38
N VAL A 151 3.96 8.61 16.25
CA VAL A 151 3.00 7.69 15.64
C VAL A 151 1.77 7.51 16.54
N HIS A 152 1.98 7.35 17.85
CA HIS A 152 0.89 7.24 18.82
C HIS A 152 0.02 8.49 18.86
N GLY A 153 0.64 9.68 18.90
CA GLY A 153 -0.08 10.94 18.87
C GLY A 153 -0.91 11.11 17.58
N ALA A 154 -0.37 10.67 16.44
CA ALA A 154 -1.10 10.67 15.18
C ALA A 154 -2.30 9.71 15.19
N LEU A 155 -2.14 8.48 15.64
CA LEU A 155 -3.24 7.50 15.69
C LEU A 155 -4.36 7.96 16.64
N MET A 156 -4.01 8.46 17.82
CA MET A 156 -5.00 9.01 18.77
C MET A 156 -5.80 10.17 18.16
N ALA A 157 -5.13 11.12 17.49
CA ALA A 157 -5.80 12.25 16.84
C ALA A 157 -6.69 11.81 15.68
N ALA A 158 -6.28 10.79 14.92
CA ALA A 158 -7.09 10.22 13.83
C ALA A 158 -8.38 9.60 14.37
N GLN A 159 -8.28 8.80 15.45
CA GLN A 159 -9.44 8.18 16.11
C GLN A 159 -10.42 9.22 16.66
N GLN A 160 -9.92 10.29 17.28
CA GLN A 160 -10.75 11.39 17.77
C GLN A 160 -11.54 12.09 16.65
N ARG A 161 -11.07 12.00 15.41
CA ARG A 161 -11.74 12.53 14.20
C ARG A 161 -12.63 11.49 13.51
N GLY A 162 -12.74 10.29 14.08
CA GLY A 162 -13.51 9.17 13.54
C GLY A 162 -12.84 8.41 12.40
N ALA A 163 -11.58 8.73 12.07
CA ALA A 163 -10.84 8.01 11.05
C ALA A 163 -10.53 6.58 11.51
N LYS A 164 -10.49 5.65 10.57
CA LYS A 164 -10.06 4.28 10.86
C LYS A 164 -8.56 4.21 11.04
N THR A 165 -8.12 3.32 11.93
CA THR A 165 -6.71 3.24 12.34
C THR A 165 -6.15 1.83 12.23
N VAL A 166 -4.96 1.75 11.65
CA VAL A 166 -4.17 0.52 11.55
C VAL A 166 -2.84 0.76 12.24
N PHE A 167 -2.45 -0.14 13.14
CA PHE A 167 -1.12 -0.14 13.75
C PHE A 167 -0.25 -1.19 13.06
N MET A 168 1.00 -0.84 12.73
CA MET A 168 1.96 -1.76 12.13
C MET A 168 3.29 -1.69 12.87
N ALA A 169 3.68 -2.82 13.49
CA ALA A 169 4.90 -2.93 14.29
C ALA A 169 5.57 -4.29 14.19
N CYS A 170 6.84 -4.38 14.60
CA CYS A 170 7.65 -5.60 14.58
C CYS A 170 7.85 -6.20 15.99
N VAL A 171 7.08 -5.72 16.97
CA VAL A 171 7.06 -6.20 18.36
C VAL A 171 5.72 -6.88 18.66
N PRO A 172 5.70 -7.97 19.44
CA PRO A 172 4.47 -8.67 19.79
C PRO A 172 3.55 -7.82 20.66
N THR A 173 2.25 -8.12 20.66
CA THR A 173 1.22 -7.36 21.39
C THR A 173 1.48 -7.35 22.89
N GLU A 174 2.07 -8.43 23.43
CA GLU A 174 2.42 -8.53 24.85
C GLU A 174 3.52 -7.52 25.27
N GLN A 175 4.30 -7.00 24.33
CA GLN A 175 5.33 -6.00 24.59
C GLN A 175 4.81 -4.56 24.45
N VAL A 176 3.95 -4.33 23.45
CA VAL A 176 3.35 -3.02 23.18
C VAL A 176 1.92 -3.21 22.74
N ASP A 177 0.99 -2.94 23.64
CA ASP A 177 -0.44 -2.95 23.35
C ASP A 177 -0.90 -1.57 22.85
N VAL A 178 -1.70 -1.56 21.79
CA VAL A 178 -2.19 -0.33 21.14
C VAL A 178 -3.62 -0.55 20.69
N GLN A 179 -4.51 0.35 21.09
CA GLN A 179 -5.90 0.30 20.67
C GLN A 179 -6.05 0.92 19.28
N THR A 180 -6.22 0.10 18.24
CA THR A 180 -6.55 0.50 16.85
C THR A 180 -7.63 -0.41 16.25
N ASP A 181 -8.23 -0.02 15.12
CA ASP A 181 -9.23 -0.86 14.45
C ASP A 181 -8.62 -2.16 13.91
N ILE A 182 -7.36 -2.11 13.42
CA ILE A 182 -6.59 -3.26 12.97
C ILE A 182 -5.18 -3.17 13.56
N ASP A 183 -4.63 -4.30 14.00
CA ASP A 183 -3.26 -4.42 14.51
C ASP A 183 -2.47 -5.45 13.68
N ILE A 184 -1.43 -4.99 12.98
CA ILE A 184 -0.56 -5.78 12.10
C ILE A 184 0.80 -5.96 12.79
N ARG A 185 1.10 -7.20 13.20
CA ARG A 185 2.37 -7.56 13.85
C ARG A 185 3.30 -8.33 12.91
N LEU A 186 4.38 -7.68 12.49
CA LEU A 186 5.40 -8.17 11.57
C LEU A 186 6.63 -8.69 12.31
N ILE A 187 6.47 -9.72 13.15
CA ILE A 187 7.52 -10.16 14.09
C ILE A 187 8.67 -10.86 13.34
N VAL A 188 9.82 -10.19 13.24
CA VAL A 188 11.03 -10.70 12.55
C VAL A 188 12.14 -11.16 13.50
N GLY A 189 11.93 -10.98 14.81
CA GLY A 189 12.94 -11.24 15.85
C GLY A 189 14.05 -10.17 15.90
N PRO A 190 15.09 -10.40 16.72
CA PRO A 190 16.23 -9.51 16.84
C PRO A 190 16.96 -9.28 15.51
N GLU A 191 17.40 -8.05 15.27
CA GLU A 191 18.19 -7.70 14.08
C GLU A 191 19.63 -8.23 14.20
N ILE A 192 20.28 -8.54 13.07
CA ILE A 192 21.67 -9.02 13.08
C ILE A 192 22.63 -8.02 13.72
N LEU A 193 22.37 -6.73 13.54
CA LEU A 193 22.97 -5.62 14.27
C LEU A 193 21.89 -5.13 15.24
N ALA A 194 22.09 -5.39 16.53
CA ALA A 194 21.10 -5.10 17.58
C ALA A 194 20.56 -3.66 17.47
N GLY A 195 19.24 -3.51 17.53
CA GLY A 195 18.55 -2.21 17.40
C GLY A 195 18.47 -1.65 15.97
N SER A 196 19.16 -2.22 14.97
CA SER A 196 19.16 -1.71 13.59
C SER A 196 17.91 -2.11 12.81
N THR A 197 16.75 -1.61 13.23
CA THR A 197 15.43 -1.93 12.65
C THR A 197 15.23 -1.44 11.21
N ARG A 198 16.21 -0.72 10.63
CA ARG A 198 16.23 -0.45 9.19
C ARG A 198 16.42 -1.71 8.33
N LEU A 199 16.81 -2.83 8.93
CA LEU A 199 17.10 -4.11 8.26
C LEU A 199 15.83 -4.95 8.11
N LYS A 200 15.68 -6.09 8.80
CA LYS A 200 14.53 -7.00 8.61
C LYS A 200 13.20 -6.30 8.85
N SER A 201 13.11 -5.48 9.89
CA SER A 201 11.90 -4.74 10.24
C SER A 201 11.51 -3.74 9.14
N GLY A 202 12.50 -3.08 8.52
CA GLY A 202 12.31 -2.23 7.34
C GLY A 202 11.85 -3.04 6.12
N THR A 203 12.51 -4.16 5.83
CA THR A 203 12.19 -5.03 4.70
C THR A 203 10.76 -5.57 4.79
N VAL A 204 10.37 -6.14 5.94
CA VAL A 204 9.02 -6.67 6.13
C VAL A 204 7.96 -5.58 6.08
N THR A 205 8.26 -4.38 6.58
CA THR A 205 7.37 -3.21 6.47
C THR A 205 7.14 -2.85 5.00
N LYS A 206 8.20 -2.78 4.18
CA LYS A 206 8.06 -2.53 2.74
C LYS A 206 7.17 -3.57 2.06
N MET A 207 7.37 -4.84 2.38
CA MET A 207 6.55 -5.93 1.84
C MET A 207 5.08 -5.76 2.22
N ALA A 208 4.79 -5.47 3.49
CA ALA A 208 3.44 -5.25 3.99
C ALA A 208 2.76 -4.05 3.31
N LEU A 209 3.47 -2.94 3.15
CA LEU A 209 2.96 -1.75 2.46
C LEU A 209 2.64 -2.05 0.98
N ASN A 210 3.54 -2.74 0.27
CA ASN A 210 3.29 -3.11 -1.12
C ASN A 210 2.10 -4.08 -1.28
N ILE A 211 1.92 -5.01 -0.33
CA ILE A 211 0.75 -5.89 -0.27
C ILE A 211 -0.52 -5.06 -0.06
N LEU A 212 -0.49 -4.11 0.88
CA LEU A 212 -1.63 -3.27 1.21
C LEU A 212 -2.02 -2.38 0.02
N SER A 213 -1.11 -1.55 -0.49
CA SER A 213 -1.40 -0.63 -1.60
C SER A 213 -1.81 -1.38 -2.87
N THR A 214 -1.09 -2.43 -3.25
CA THR A 214 -1.44 -3.22 -4.44
C THR A 214 -2.78 -3.93 -4.26
N GLY A 215 -3.03 -4.55 -3.10
CA GLY A 215 -4.27 -5.25 -2.81
C GLY A 215 -5.48 -4.31 -2.84
N VAL A 216 -5.35 -3.12 -2.24
CA VAL A 216 -6.37 -2.07 -2.30
C VAL A 216 -6.67 -1.66 -3.74
N MET A 217 -5.65 -1.41 -4.55
CA MET A 217 -5.82 -0.97 -5.94
C MET A 217 -6.41 -2.07 -6.83
N VAL A 218 -6.11 -3.34 -6.54
CA VAL A 218 -6.78 -4.49 -7.17
C VAL A 218 -8.28 -4.48 -6.84
N LYS A 219 -8.66 -4.29 -5.57
CA LYS A 219 -10.07 -4.21 -5.15
C LYS A 219 -10.81 -3.00 -5.74
N LEU A 220 -10.11 -1.90 -6.00
CA LEU A 220 -10.63 -0.70 -6.68
C LEU A 220 -10.63 -0.83 -8.22
N GLY A 221 -10.43 -2.03 -8.77
CA GLY A 221 -10.54 -2.27 -10.21
C GLY A 221 -9.43 -1.65 -11.05
N LYS A 222 -8.27 -1.30 -10.47
CA LYS A 222 -7.10 -0.79 -11.22
C LYS A 222 -6.38 -1.86 -12.04
N VAL A 223 -6.70 -3.13 -11.80
CA VAL A 223 -6.07 -4.32 -12.38
C VAL A 223 -7.12 -5.23 -13.01
N TYR A 224 -6.79 -5.88 -14.13
CA TYR A 224 -7.58 -6.95 -14.72
C TYR A 224 -6.71 -8.20 -14.92
N GLY A 225 -7.11 -9.31 -14.27
CA GLY A 225 -6.22 -10.47 -14.14
C GLY A 225 -4.99 -10.07 -13.33
N ASN A 226 -3.82 -10.04 -13.97
CA ASN A 226 -2.57 -9.52 -13.40
C ASN A 226 -1.98 -8.36 -14.25
N ARG A 227 -2.80 -7.72 -15.10
CA ARG A 227 -2.41 -6.54 -15.88
C ARG A 227 -2.94 -5.29 -15.21
N MET A 228 -2.05 -4.33 -14.97
CA MET A 228 -2.40 -2.95 -14.63
C MET A 228 -3.05 -2.32 -15.86
N VAL A 229 -4.39 -2.25 -15.87
CA VAL A 229 -5.17 -1.73 -17.01
C VAL A 229 -5.47 -0.25 -16.89
N ASP A 230 -5.20 0.34 -15.72
CA ASP A 230 -5.26 1.79 -15.50
C ASP A 230 -3.88 2.39 -15.74
N VAL A 231 -3.54 2.65 -17.01
CA VAL A 231 -2.21 3.12 -17.44
C VAL A 231 -2.33 4.49 -18.10
N ALA A 232 -1.57 5.46 -17.60
CA ALA A 232 -1.45 6.79 -18.18
C ALA A 232 -0.44 6.74 -19.34
N VAL A 233 -0.93 6.77 -20.58
CA VAL A 233 -0.09 6.70 -21.78
C VAL A 233 0.57 8.06 -22.06
N THR A 234 1.58 8.42 -21.27
CA THR A 234 2.27 9.73 -21.33
C THR A 234 3.60 9.71 -22.09
N ASN A 235 4.14 8.53 -22.40
CA ASN A 235 5.40 8.37 -23.12
C ASN A 235 5.42 7.07 -23.92
N THR A 236 6.45 6.90 -24.77
CA THR A 236 6.60 5.75 -25.67
C THR A 236 6.62 4.40 -24.94
N LYS A 237 7.26 4.32 -23.76
CA LYS A 237 7.30 3.10 -22.94
C LYS A 237 5.91 2.71 -22.44
N LEU A 238 5.13 3.68 -21.98
CA LEU A 238 3.76 3.44 -21.49
C LEU A 238 2.78 3.15 -22.62
N ARG A 239 3.00 3.72 -23.83
CA ARG A 239 2.26 3.34 -25.03
C ARG A 239 2.54 1.88 -25.42
N ASP A 240 3.81 1.47 -25.47
CA ASP A 240 4.17 0.08 -25.74
C ASP A 240 3.51 -0.89 -24.73
N ARG A 241 3.55 -0.54 -23.44
CA ARG A 241 2.88 -1.31 -22.39
C ARG A 241 1.37 -1.42 -22.63
N ALA A 242 0.70 -0.30 -22.94
CA ALA A 242 -0.73 -0.28 -23.23
C ALA A 242 -1.09 -1.19 -24.40
N LEU A 243 -0.35 -1.11 -25.51
CA LEU A 243 -0.55 -1.97 -26.67
C LEU A 243 -0.33 -3.45 -26.34
N ARG A 244 0.73 -3.78 -25.59
CA ARG A 244 0.98 -5.15 -25.13
C ARG A 244 -0.18 -5.70 -24.28
N ILE A 245 -0.74 -4.89 -23.38
CA ILE A 245 -1.89 -5.30 -22.57
C ILE A 245 -3.09 -5.61 -23.47
N LEU A 246 -3.37 -4.76 -24.47
CA LEU A 246 -4.47 -4.99 -25.41
C LEU A 246 -4.25 -6.27 -26.23
N THR A 247 -3.06 -6.47 -26.79
CA THR A 247 -2.75 -7.69 -27.58
C THR A 247 -2.64 -8.95 -26.74
N ASP A 248 -2.34 -8.84 -25.44
CA ASP A 248 -2.34 -9.99 -24.51
C ASP A 248 -3.76 -10.42 -24.14
N LEU A 249 -4.68 -9.47 -24.02
CA LEU A 249 -6.05 -9.70 -23.55
C LEU A 249 -7.06 -9.89 -24.69
N THR A 250 -6.65 -9.66 -25.93
CA THR A 250 -7.50 -9.74 -27.11
C THR A 250 -6.72 -10.38 -28.27
N PRO A 251 -7.38 -11.02 -29.24
CA PRO A 251 -6.73 -11.54 -30.45
C PRO A 251 -6.32 -10.44 -31.45
N MET A 252 -6.39 -9.16 -31.09
CA MET A 252 -6.01 -8.06 -31.97
C MET A 252 -4.51 -8.07 -32.24
N ASP A 253 -4.12 -7.71 -33.47
CA ASP A 253 -2.74 -7.33 -33.74
C ASP A 253 -2.42 -5.94 -33.16
N ARG A 254 -1.13 -5.59 -33.17
CA ARG A 254 -0.66 -4.33 -32.61
C ARG A 254 -1.20 -3.09 -33.33
N SER A 255 -1.49 -3.18 -34.62
CA SER A 255 -1.99 -2.05 -35.41
C SER A 255 -3.46 -1.77 -35.07
N ALA A 256 -4.28 -2.82 -35.00
CA ALA A 256 -5.67 -2.75 -34.56
C ALA A 256 -5.77 -2.26 -33.11
N ALA A 257 -4.92 -2.77 -32.21
CA ALA A 257 -4.84 -2.32 -30.83
C ALA A 257 -4.48 -0.83 -30.72
N ASP A 258 -3.54 -0.33 -31.53
CA ASP A 258 -3.16 1.09 -31.54
C ASP A 258 -4.28 1.98 -32.06
N GLY A 259 -4.96 1.56 -33.13
CA GLY A 259 -6.14 2.25 -33.63
C GLY A 259 -7.27 2.32 -32.59
N LEU A 260 -7.53 1.23 -31.86
CA LEU A 260 -8.55 1.22 -30.80
C LEU A 260 -8.13 2.09 -29.61
N LEU A 261 -6.85 2.04 -29.21
CA LEU A 261 -6.31 2.84 -28.12
C LEU A 261 -6.47 4.33 -28.40
N GLU A 262 -6.17 4.79 -29.62
CA GLU A 262 -6.35 6.20 -30.00
C GLU A 262 -7.83 6.61 -29.99
N ARG A 263 -8.75 5.78 -30.52
CA ARG A 263 -10.19 6.07 -30.46
C ARG A 263 -10.74 6.09 -29.03
N SER A 264 -10.10 5.37 -28.12
CA SER A 264 -10.48 5.29 -26.70
C SER A 264 -9.80 6.37 -25.83
N GLY A 265 -9.31 7.46 -26.43
CA GLY A 265 -8.63 8.53 -25.69
C GLY A 265 -7.37 8.06 -24.94
N LYS A 266 -6.71 7.02 -25.45
CA LYS A 266 -5.55 6.35 -24.84
C LYS A 266 -5.83 5.65 -23.52
N SER A 267 -7.09 5.31 -23.24
CA SER A 267 -7.50 4.50 -22.09
C SER A 267 -7.57 3.01 -22.43
N VAL A 268 -6.70 2.21 -21.83
CA VAL A 268 -6.70 0.74 -22.00
C VAL A 268 -8.01 0.12 -21.50
N LYS A 269 -8.54 0.58 -20.37
CA LYS A 269 -9.84 0.10 -19.85
C LYS A 269 -10.97 0.35 -20.85
N LEU A 270 -11.05 1.57 -21.39
CA LEU A 270 -12.10 1.93 -22.33
C LEU A 270 -11.97 1.12 -23.63
N SER A 271 -10.74 0.95 -24.14
CA SER A 271 -10.47 0.07 -25.29
C SER A 271 -10.97 -1.36 -25.06
N LEU A 272 -10.72 -1.94 -23.87
CA LEU A 272 -11.17 -3.28 -23.55
C LEU A 272 -12.70 -3.38 -23.42
N VAL A 273 -13.35 -2.37 -22.84
CA VAL A 273 -14.82 -2.30 -22.83
C VAL A 273 -15.37 -2.25 -24.24
N THR A 274 -14.88 -1.33 -25.08
CA THR A 274 -15.32 -1.22 -26.47
C THR A 274 -15.11 -2.52 -27.23
N TYR A 275 -13.96 -3.16 -27.05
CA TYR A 275 -13.68 -4.43 -27.73
C TYR A 275 -14.65 -5.55 -27.33
N TRP A 276 -14.93 -5.74 -26.04
CA TRP A 276 -15.73 -6.88 -25.56
C TRP A 276 -17.24 -6.64 -25.56
N THR A 277 -17.70 -5.39 -25.56
CA THR A 277 -19.12 -5.04 -25.52
C THR A 277 -19.64 -4.51 -26.85
N GLY A 278 -18.75 -4.01 -27.72
CA GLY A 278 -19.12 -3.26 -28.92
C GLY A 278 -19.61 -1.84 -28.65
N LEU A 279 -19.69 -1.40 -27.39
CA LEU A 279 -20.08 -0.03 -27.03
C LEU A 279 -18.96 0.97 -27.33
N GLU A 280 -19.32 2.18 -27.76
CA GLU A 280 -18.37 3.25 -28.08
C GLU A 280 -18.74 4.57 -27.40
N GLY A 281 -17.76 5.46 -27.29
CA GLY A 281 -17.93 6.81 -26.76
C GLY A 281 -18.50 6.83 -25.34
N GLU A 282 -19.47 7.73 -25.13
CA GLU A 282 -20.08 7.99 -23.82
C GLU A 282 -20.74 6.73 -23.21
N THR A 283 -21.34 5.86 -24.02
CA THR A 283 -21.98 4.64 -23.52
C THR A 283 -21.00 3.65 -22.89
N ALA A 284 -19.80 3.51 -23.47
CA ALA A 284 -18.75 2.66 -22.91
C ALA A 284 -18.12 3.29 -21.66
N GLU A 285 -17.97 4.61 -21.63
CA GLU A 285 -17.52 5.33 -20.45
C GLU A 285 -18.50 5.21 -19.29
N ASP A 286 -19.79 5.33 -19.57
CA ASP A 286 -20.84 5.27 -18.57
C ASP A 286 -20.98 3.86 -17.98
N LEU A 287 -20.82 2.82 -18.80
CA LEU A 287 -20.74 1.45 -18.30
C LEU A 287 -19.57 1.29 -17.30
N LEU A 288 -18.39 1.86 -17.57
CA LEU A 288 -17.29 1.85 -16.60
C LEU A 288 -17.62 2.66 -15.34
N LYS A 289 -18.21 3.85 -15.47
CA LYS A 289 -18.55 4.72 -14.34
C LYS A 289 -19.57 4.06 -13.41
N GLN A 290 -20.61 3.41 -13.96
CA GLN A 290 -21.64 2.69 -13.20
C GLN A 290 -21.04 1.58 -12.32
N HIS A 291 -19.92 1.00 -12.75
CA HIS A 291 -19.19 -0.02 -12.02
C HIS A 291 -17.88 0.50 -11.40
N HIS A 292 -17.83 1.80 -11.08
CA HIS A 292 -16.70 2.45 -10.40
C HIS A 292 -15.32 2.20 -11.04
N GLY A 293 -15.29 2.04 -12.37
CA GLY A 293 -14.08 1.76 -13.13
C GLY A 293 -13.56 0.33 -13.01
N ASN A 294 -14.30 -0.60 -12.40
CA ASN A 294 -14.00 -2.02 -12.36
C ASN A 294 -14.38 -2.69 -13.68
N LEU A 295 -13.35 -2.96 -14.50
CA LEU A 295 -13.51 -3.52 -15.84
C LEU A 295 -14.24 -4.87 -15.84
N ARG A 296 -13.94 -5.76 -14.88
CA ARG A 296 -14.52 -7.11 -14.85
C ARG A 296 -16.01 -7.06 -14.55
N GLU A 297 -16.41 -6.25 -13.57
CA GLU A 297 -17.81 -6.07 -13.20
C GLU A 297 -18.60 -5.44 -14.34
N ALA A 298 -18.06 -4.40 -14.97
CA ALA A 298 -18.68 -3.73 -16.12
C ALA A 298 -19.01 -4.69 -17.27
N ILE A 299 -18.05 -5.55 -17.66
CA ILE A 299 -18.24 -6.49 -18.77
C ILE A 299 -19.25 -7.58 -18.40
N MET A 300 -19.17 -8.13 -17.18
CA MET A 300 -20.08 -9.18 -16.74
C MET A 300 -21.52 -8.68 -16.68
N ALA A 301 -21.75 -7.46 -16.15
CA ALA A 301 -23.07 -6.85 -16.08
C ALA A 301 -23.67 -6.64 -17.48
N HIS A 302 -22.87 -6.17 -18.45
CA HIS A 302 -23.32 -6.00 -19.83
C HIS A 302 -23.69 -7.34 -20.48
N GLN A 303 -22.88 -8.38 -20.30
CA GLN A 303 -23.15 -9.70 -20.88
C GLN A 303 -24.42 -10.34 -20.30
N SER A 304 -24.68 -10.18 -19.00
CA SER A 304 -25.90 -10.68 -18.37
C SER A 304 -27.15 -9.97 -18.89
N ASN A 305 -27.10 -8.64 -19.10
CA ASN A 305 -28.24 -7.89 -19.64
C ASN A 305 -28.54 -8.27 -21.10
N SER A 306 -27.51 -8.38 -21.94
CA SER A 306 -27.67 -8.79 -23.34
C SER A 306 -28.23 -10.20 -23.50
N ALA A 307 -27.93 -11.11 -22.57
CA ALA A 307 -28.51 -12.46 -22.55
C ALA A 307 -30.01 -12.44 -22.16
N ALA A 308 -30.40 -11.61 -21.19
CA ALA A 308 -31.78 -11.49 -20.74
C ALA A 308 -32.70 -10.85 -21.81
N ASP A 309 -32.21 -9.86 -22.55
CA ASP A 309 -32.95 -9.22 -23.64
C ASP A 309 -33.15 -10.19 -24.83
N GLY A 310 -32.19 -11.09 -25.08
CA GLY A 310 -32.28 -12.14 -26.10
C GLY A 310 -33.32 -13.22 -25.79
N GLU A 311 -33.54 -13.54 -24.52
CA GLU A 311 -34.57 -14.51 -24.09
C GLU A 311 -35.99 -13.93 -24.16
N GLN A 312 -36.17 -12.65 -23.86
CA GLN A 312 -37.49 -11.97 -23.97
C GLN A 312 -37.92 -11.69 -25.41
N ALA A 313 -36.97 -11.57 -26.36
CA ALA A 313 -37.28 -11.40 -27.78
C ALA A 313 -37.70 -12.71 -28.49
N HIS A 314 -37.67 -13.85 -27.79
CA HIS A 314 -38.03 -15.18 -28.31
C HIS A 314 -39.21 -15.83 -27.59
N SER A 315 -39.89 -15.09 -26.69
CA SER A 315 -41.18 -15.44 -26.08
C SER A 315 -42.33 -14.65 -26.69
#